data_AF-A0A6N8AS71-F1
#
_entry.id   AF-A0A6N8AS71-F1
#
_cell.length_a   1.000
_cell.length_b   1.000
_cell.length_c   1.000
_cell.angle_alpha   90.00
_cell.angle_beta   90.00
_cell.angle_gamma   90.00
#
_symmetry.space_group_name_H-M   'P 1'
#
loop_
_entity.id
_entity.type
_entity.pdbx_description
1 polymer ?
#
loop_
_entity_poly.entity_id
_entity_poly.type
_entity_poly.pdbx_seq_one_letter_code
_entity_poly.pdbx_strand_id
1 'polypeptide(L)' 'MLSQQEIENRLAEIEAEIPRLRLDMNTFYREFEDRTDRLCGDVRDDQQEHVLDRLREMVDRAGING' A
#
# COMPACT_ATOMS: atom_id res chain seq x y z
N MET A 1 -6.59 12.42 10.52
CA MET A 1 -7.18 11.93 9.27
C MET A 1 -6.48 12.62 8.13
N LEU A 2 -6.00 11.84 7.16
CA LEU A 2 -5.32 12.35 5.98
C LEU A 2 -6.32 12.95 4.98
N SER A 3 -5.86 13.96 4.25
CA SER A 3 -6.54 14.40 3.03
C SER A 3 -6.35 13.39 1.89
N GLN A 4 -7.23 13.44 0.89
CA GLN A 4 -7.13 12.54 -0.26
C GLN A 4 -5.80 12.69 -1.01
N GLN A 5 -5.24 13.90 -1.09
CA GLN A 5 -3.92 14.13 -1.68
C GLN A 5 -2.81 13.43 -0.89
N GLU A 6 -2.86 13.45 0.44
CA GLU A 6 -1.88 12.77 1.29
C GLU A 6 -1.98 11.25 1.18
N ILE A 7 -3.20 10.72 1.04
CA ILE A 7 -3.45 9.29 0.80
C ILE A 7 -2.81 8.87 -0.53
N GLU A 8 -3.09 9.58 -1.61
CA GLU A 8 -2.52 9.28 -2.93
C GLU A 8 -0.99 9.39 -2.93
N ASN A 9 -0.42 10.37 -2.23
CA ASN A 9 1.04 10.49 -2.09
C ASN A 9 1.63 9.27 -1.38
N ARG A 10 1.05 8.83 -0.25
CA ARG A 10 1.51 7.65 0.49
C ARG A 10 1.35 6.37 -0.32
N LEU A 11 0.26 6.24 -1.07
CA LEU A 11 0.04 5.14 -2.00
C LEU A 11 1.13 5.10 -3.09
N ALA A 12 1.49 6.25 -3.66
CA ALA A 12 2.56 6.35 -4.65
C ALA A 12 3.94 6.00 -4.06
N GLU A 13 4.22 6.39 -2.81
CA GLU A 13 5.45 6.00 -2.11
C GLU A 13 5.52 4.48 -1.94
N ILE A 14 4.43 3.85 -1.49
CA ILE A 14 4.34 2.39 -1.36
C ILE A 14 4.59 1.73 -2.73
N GLU A 15 3.92 2.18 -3.80
CA GLU A 15 4.07 1.62 -5.15
C GLU A 15 5.50 1.73 -5.68
N ALA A 16 6.19 2.85 -5.43
CA ALA A 16 7.56 3.07 -5.86
C ALA A 16 8.57 2.13 -5.17
N GLU A 17 8.26 1.64 -3.97
CA GLU A 17 9.13 0.75 -3.21
C GLU A 17 8.93 -0.74 -3.57
N ILE A 18 7.79 -1.11 -4.15
CA ILE A 18 7.48 -2.48 -4.55
C ILE A 18 8.60 -3.15 -5.37
N PRO A 19 9.17 -2.54 -6.43
CA PRO A 19 10.23 -3.17 -7.22
C PRO A 19 11.49 -3.48 -6.41
N ARG A 20 11.82 -2.62 -5.43
CA ARG A 20 12.97 -2.81 -4.54
C ARG A 20 12.69 -3.93 -3.55
N LEU A 21 11.50 -3.92 -2.96
CA LEU A 21 11.08 -4.89 -1.95
C LEU A 21 10.87 -6.30 -2.56
N ARG A 22 10.50 -6.41 -3.85
CA ARG A 22 10.40 -7.70 -4.56
C ARG A 22 11.67 -8.55 -4.55
N LEU A 23 12.84 -7.95 -4.31
CA LEU A 23 14.11 -8.69 -4.20
C LEU A 23 14.16 -9.57 -2.94
N ASP A 24 13.38 -9.25 -1.92
CA ASP A 24 13.25 -10.01 -0.68
C ASP A 24 11.77 -10.11 -0.28
N MET A 25 11.09 -11.18 -0.70
CA MET A 25 9.65 -11.35 -0.47
C MET A 25 9.25 -11.36 1.01
N ASN A 26 10.10 -11.87 1.91
CA ASN A 26 9.80 -11.86 3.35
C ASN A 26 9.78 -10.43 3.90
N THR A 27 10.74 -9.60 3.49
CA THR A 27 10.80 -8.19 3.83
C THR A 27 9.70 -7.41 3.14
N PHE A 28 9.37 -7.75 1.89
CA PHE A 28 8.25 -7.16 1.14
C PHE A 28 6.95 -7.23 1.94
N TYR A 29 6.51 -8.45 2.32
CA TYR A 29 5.22 -8.60 2.97
C TYR A 29 5.18 -7.85 4.30
N ARG A 30 6.26 -7.93 5.08
CA ARG A 30 6.32 -7.27 6.39
C ARG A 30 6.30 -5.75 6.30
N GLU A 31 7.09 -5.15 5.40
CA GLU A 31 7.12 -3.69 5.25
C GLU A 31 5.86 -3.17 4.55
N PHE A 32 5.33 -3.93 3.59
CA PHE A 32 4.08 -3.59 2.90
C PHE A 32 2.90 -3.63 3.88
N GLU A 33 2.78 -4.69 4.70
CA GLU A 33 1.74 -4.84 5.73
C GLU A 33 1.83 -3.72 6.77
N ASP A 34 3.00 -3.44 7.35
CA ASP A 34 3.16 -2.38 8.37
C ASP A 34 2.78 -0.99 7.83
N ARG A 35 3.11 -0.69 6.56
CA ARG A 35 2.75 0.59 5.93
C ARG A 35 1.27 0.67 5.59
N THR A 36 0.68 -0.43 5.13
CA THR A 36 -0.74 -0.48 4.78
C THR A 36 -1.62 -0.42 6.01
N ASP A 37 -1.25 -1.08 7.11
CA ASP A 37 -1.92 -0.96 8.41
C ASP A 37 -1.88 0.47 8.93
N ARG A 38 -0.71 1.12 8.88
CA ARG A 38 -0.60 2.54 9.27
C ARG A 38 -1.45 3.46 8.41
N LEU A 39 -1.44 3.25 7.08
CA LEU A 39 -2.26 4.03 6.18
C LEU A 39 -3.76 3.82 6.48
N CYS A 40 -4.19 2.58 6.66
CA CYS A 40 -5.58 2.24 6.99
C CYS A 40 -6.04 2.80 8.36
N GLY A 41 -5.11 2.95 9.33
CA GLY A 41 -5.38 3.58 10.62
C GLY A 41 -5.44 5.11 10.58
N ASP A 42 -4.82 5.75 9.58
CA ASP A 42 -4.77 7.21 9.43
C ASP A 42 -5.88 7.79 8.53
N VAL A 43 -6.58 6.93 7.78
CA VAL A 43 -7.70 7.31 6.88
C VAL A 43 -9.06 7.10 7.53
N ARG A 44 -10.10 7.68 6.93
CA ARG A 44 -11.49 7.48 7.38
C ARG A 44 -12.05 6.17 6.86
N ASP A 45 -13.10 5.66 7.52
CA ASP A 45 -13.82 4.46 7.07
C ASP A 45 -14.34 4.58 5.64
N ASP A 46 -14.81 5.76 5.22
CA ASP A 46 -15.28 6.03 3.84
C ASP A 46 -14.15 6.06 2.80
N GLN A 47 -12.90 6.07 3.24
CA GLN A 47 -11.70 6.07 2.38
C GLN A 47 -10.94 4.74 2.45
N GLN A 48 -11.22 3.88 3.44
CA GLN A 48 -10.56 2.59 3.59
C GLN A 48 -10.78 1.69 2.39
N GLU A 49 -12.02 1.63 1.86
CA GLU A 49 -12.32 0.82 0.68
C GLU A 49 -11.47 1.23 -0.52
N HIS A 50 -11.37 2.53 -0.80
CA HIS A 50 -10.52 3.07 -1.87
C HIS A 50 -9.05 2.73 -1.66
N VAL A 51 -8.54 2.88 -0.44
CA VAL A 51 -7.15 2.56 -0.11
C VAL A 51 -6.87 1.06 -0.33
N LEU A 52 -7.74 0.19 0.16
CA LEU A 52 -7.60 -1.26 0.03
C LEU A 52 -7.63 -1.71 -1.44
N ASP A 53 -8.52 -1.14 -2.26
CA ASP A 53 -8.57 -1.44 -3.69
C ASP A 53 -7.26 -1.04 -4.39
N ARG A 54 -6.74 0.16 -4.14
CA ARG A 54 -5.47 0.63 -4.73
C ARG A 54 -4.30 -0.25 -4.32
N LEU A 55 -4.23 -0.67 -3.06
CA LEU A 55 -3.18 -1.57 -2.56
C LEU A 55 -3.27 -2.94 -3.21
N ARG A 56 -4.48 -3.48 -3.39
CA ARG A 56 -4.71 -4.75 -4.08
C ARG A 56 -4.27 -4.69 -5.54
N GLU A 57 -4.61 -3.60 -6.25
CA GLU A 57 -4.15 -3.38 -7.62
C GLU A 57 -2.62 -3.35 -7.71
N MET A 58 -1.93 -2.72 -6.75
CA MET A 58 -0.48 -2.64 -6.72
C MET A 58 0.19 -4.02 -6.59
N VAL A 59 -0.31 -4.85 -5.66
CA VAL A 59 0.18 -6.22 -5.45
C VAL A 59 -0.06 -7.09 -6.70
N ASP A 60 -1.22 -6.93 -7.34
CA ASP A 60 -1.56 -7.65 -8.56
C ASP A 60 -0.67 -7.25 -9.74
N ARG A 61 -0.49 -5.93 -9.98
CA ARG A 61 0.44 -5.40 -11.00
C ARG A 61 1.88 -5.82 -10.74
N ALA A 62 2.27 -5.93 -9.48
CA ALA A 62 3.58 -6.40 -9.09
C ALA A 62 3.79 -7.90 -9.37
N GLY A 63 2.74 -8.65 -9.69
CA GLY A 63 2.79 -10.10 -9.89
C GLY A 63 3.15 -10.83 -8.60
N ILE A 64 2.75 -10.28 -7.45
CA ILE A 64 3.00 -10.86 -6.13
C ILE A 64 1.91 -11.88 -5.75
N ASN A 65 0.79 -11.91 -6.50
CA ASN A 65 -0.14 -13.03 -6.53
C ASN A 65 0.51 -14.24 -7.20
N GLY A 66 1.10 -15.12 -6.38
CA GLY A 66 1.50 -16.49 -6.74
C GLY A 66 0.40 -17.49 -6.43
#